data_AF-A0A0J1CN41-F1
#
_entry.id   AF-A0A0J1CN41-F1
#
_cell.length_a   1.000
_cell.length_b   1.000
_cell.length_c   1.000
_cell.angle_alpha   90.00
_cell.angle_beta   90.00
_cell.angle_gamma   90.00
#
_symmetry.space_group_name_H-M   'P 1'
#
loop_
_entity.id
_entity.type
_entity.pdbx_description
1 polymer ?
#
loop_
_entity_poly.entity_id
_entity_poly.type
_entity_poly.pdbx_seq_one_letter_code
_entity_poly.pdbx_strand_id
1 'polypeptide(L)'
;MAGPYVPHYVGDAVDKKLRSRLGWLTAGVATSIPWPPSDVWVTYDGDDFILRGSKRNEQPSPPGITIACDRDNVDDALAKVYRFTSILGWYKCGFVDVSGYTYGSHPMLYGDPRNVYSSTGTMSAKSFNCNHMPIVRDERARKALGFYREGSRLRHVHDNYSFLSFHKVIESQFANGRTKGQWINANLDNLTDDRAVARIAELRASGLNVGDHLFESGRCAVAHASLHGEIVDPDIPADRRRISSDLCVMEALARYYVGRELQIENDRETYANRNRLAPWRGLMEAASLAQLEAGEVPETVDQLDGHQVSLGLWPDGPIPGLEAMTMRVEAIGAGAVRVVLLNERLTIVLPFVLDFRHGRAHTQLEEGGLCHTPQNRPDEADVRAYSTYFYNVLGNGIAELQIANLQPVDCEVVIPVNIVPPIPQQAIEEQVERFRQQGAA
;
A
#
# COMPACT_ATOMS: atom_id res chain seq x y z
N MET A 1 11.99 -1.75 5.17
CA MET A 1 11.73 -1.07 6.47
C MET A 1 10.24 -1.25 6.78
N ALA A 2 9.87 -1.92 7.87
CA ALA A 2 8.45 -2.28 8.10
C ALA A 2 7.61 -1.06 8.49
N GLY A 3 6.52 -0.80 7.75
CA GLY A 3 5.55 0.24 8.08
C GLY A 3 4.49 -0.22 9.10
N PRO A 4 3.90 0.71 9.86
CA PRO A 4 2.85 0.40 10.82
C PRO A 4 1.56 -0.04 10.12
N TYR A 5 0.70 -0.76 10.83
CA TYR A 5 -0.69 -0.85 10.41
C TYR A 5 -1.34 0.54 10.46
N VAL A 6 -2.02 0.91 9.37
CA VAL A 6 -2.67 2.21 9.22
C VAL A 6 -4.16 1.97 9.04
N PRO A 7 -4.99 2.16 10.07
CA PRO A 7 -6.43 2.02 9.93
C PRO A 7 -6.98 2.98 8.87
N HIS A 8 -7.94 2.50 8.07
CA HIS A 8 -8.61 3.30 7.06
C HIS A 8 -10.04 3.56 7.50
N TYR A 9 -10.35 4.82 7.80
CA TYR A 9 -11.71 5.22 8.17
C TYR A 9 -12.43 5.82 6.96
N VAL A 10 -13.69 5.44 6.78
CA VAL A 10 -14.56 5.91 5.69
C VAL A 10 -15.93 6.34 6.22
N GLY A 11 -16.71 7.06 5.41
CA GLY A 11 -18.09 7.45 5.75
C GLY A 11 -18.18 8.39 6.95
N ASP A 12 -19.12 8.14 7.85
CA ASP A 12 -19.46 9.00 8.99
C ASP A 12 -18.27 9.37 9.89
N ALA A 13 -17.30 8.47 10.02
CA ALA A 13 -16.08 8.72 10.78
C ALA A 13 -15.26 9.89 10.19
N VAL A 14 -15.18 9.96 8.86
CA VAL A 14 -14.49 11.03 8.14
C VAL A 14 -15.25 12.34 8.27
N ASP A 15 -16.58 12.30 8.11
CA ASP A 15 -17.42 13.49 8.28
C ASP A 15 -17.35 14.07 9.69
N LYS A 16 -17.35 13.21 10.71
CA LYS A 16 -17.16 13.62 12.11
C LYS A 16 -15.79 14.25 12.31
N LYS A 17 -14.74 13.68 11.72
CA LYS A 17 -13.37 14.21 11.81
C LYS A 17 -13.25 15.60 11.18
N LEU A 18 -13.81 15.80 9.99
CA LEU A 18 -13.80 17.09 9.29
C LEU A 18 -14.54 18.20 10.05
N ARG A 19 -15.55 17.83 10.85
CA ARG A 19 -16.31 18.77 11.70
C ARG A 19 -15.72 18.93 13.10
N SER A 20 -14.69 18.17 13.47
CA SER A 20 -14.20 18.14 14.85
C SER A 20 -13.36 19.35 15.25
N ARG A 21 -12.93 20.17 14.30
CA ARG A 21 -12.11 21.36 14.57
C ARG A 21 -12.30 22.44 13.51
N LEU A 22 -11.84 23.63 13.88
CA LEU A 22 -11.58 24.72 12.94
C LEU A 22 -10.12 24.66 12.46
N GLY A 23 -9.87 25.15 11.25
CA GLY A 23 -8.53 25.26 10.68
C GLY A 23 -8.11 24.00 9.93
N TRP A 24 -8.16 24.10 8.60
CA TRP A 24 -7.88 23.04 7.65
C TRP A 24 -7.08 23.56 6.48
N LEU A 25 -6.14 22.75 5.99
CA LEU A 25 -5.48 22.94 4.71
C LEU A 25 -5.89 21.79 3.80
N THR A 26 -6.30 22.11 2.57
CA THR A 26 -6.56 21.12 1.53
C THR A 26 -5.68 21.40 0.34
N ALA A 27 -4.82 20.45 0.02
CA ALA A 27 -4.02 20.44 -1.19
C ALA A 27 -4.75 19.65 -2.28
N GLY A 28 -5.00 20.26 -3.44
CA GLY A 28 -5.46 19.51 -4.61
C GLY A 28 -4.30 18.77 -5.24
N VAL A 29 -4.53 17.52 -5.68
CA VAL A 29 -3.45 16.65 -6.17
C VAL A 29 -3.65 16.23 -7.62
N ALA A 30 -2.53 16.02 -8.30
CA ALA A 30 -2.47 15.24 -9.52
C ALA A 30 -1.90 13.86 -9.19
N THR A 31 -2.56 12.79 -9.63
CA THR A 31 -2.15 11.43 -9.28
C THR A 31 -2.21 10.44 -10.44
N SER A 32 -1.24 9.52 -10.45
CA SER A 32 -1.22 8.31 -11.28
C SER A 32 -1.59 7.03 -10.55
N ILE A 33 -1.66 7.08 -9.22
CA ILE A 33 -2.03 5.93 -8.41
C ILE A 33 -3.56 5.78 -8.37
N PRO A 34 -4.10 4.57 -8.11
CA PRO A 34 -5.52 4.40 -7.84
C PRO A 34 -5.95 5.27 -6.66
N TRP A 35 -6.86 6.22 -6.92
CA TRP A 35 -7.35 7.17 -5.92
C TRP A 35 -8.76 6.77 -5.45
N PRO A 36 -9.08 6.91 -4.14
CA PRO A 36 -10.37 6.49 -3.64
C PRO A 36 -11.52 7.37 -4.21
N PRO A 37 -12.68 6.77 -4.54
CA PRO A 37 -13.84 7.54 -5.00
C PRO A 37 -14.51 8.28 -3.84
N SER A 38 -14.33 7.85 -2.60
CA SER A 38 -14.89 8.48 -1.40
C SER A 38 -13.78 9.00 -0.49
N ASP A 39 -14.13 9.84 0.48
CA ASP A 39 -13.13 10.34 1.42
C ASP A 39 -12.60 9.19 2.30
N VAL A 40 -11.29 9.16 2.50
CA VAL A 40 -10.60 8.18 3.36
C VAL A 40 -9.72 8.92 4.35
N TRP A 41 -9.89 8.62 5.63
CA TRP A 41 -9.03 9.16 6.69
C TRP A 41 -8.03 8.09 7.13
N VAL A 42 -6.75 8.47 7.14
CA VAL A 42 -5.62 7.67 7.62
C VAL A 42 -4.77 8.47 8.60
N THR A 43 -4.19 7.82 9.60
CA THR A 43 -3.21 8.40 10.51
C THR A 43 -1.82 7.89 10.14
N TYR A 44 -0.89 8.79 9.80
CA TYR A 44 0.44 8.43 9.32
C TYR A 44 1.52 9.34 9.94
N ASP A 45 2.57 8.73 10.51
CA ASP A 45 3.66 9.40 11.25
C ASP A 45 3.17 10.42 12.30
N GLY A 46 2.02 10.13 12.93
CA GLY A 46 1.41 10.96 13.99
C GLY A 46 0.45 12.05 13.52
N ASP A 47 0.28 12.22 12.21
CA ASP A 47 -0.64 13.21 11.63
C ASP A 47 -1.84 12.53 10.93
N ASP A 48 -2.99 13.21 10.96
CA ASP A 48 -4.20 12.76 10.27
C ASP A 48 -4.27 13.34 8.86
N PHE A 49 -4.34 12.46 7.87
CA PHE A 49 -4.52 12.80 6.46
C PHE A 49 -5.88 12.31 5.98
N ILE A 50 -6.65 13.22 5.39
CA ILE A 50 -7.96 12.91 4.80
C ILE A 50 -7.81 13.01 3.29
N LEU A 51 -7.73 11.88 2.63
CA LEU A 51 -7.75 11.79 1.18
C LEU A 51 -9.17 12.12 0.73
N ARG A 52 -9.30 13.25 0.04
CA ARG A 52 -10.56 13.73 -0.55
C ARG A 52 -10.88 12.90 -1.77
N GLY A 53 -12.03 12.23 -1.76
CA GLY A 53 -12.42 11.29 -2.79
C GLY A 53 -12.58 11.94 -4.17
N SER A 54 -12.42 11.16 -5.24
CA SER A 54 -12.63 11.64 -6.62
C SER A 54 -14.11 11.75 -7.00
N LYS A 55 -15.04 11.38 -6.11
CA LYS A 55 -16.49 11.52 -6.28
C LYS A 55 -17.13 12.10 -5.02
N ARG A 56 -18.15 12.93 -5.20
CA ARG A 56 -19.02 13.43 -4.12
C ARG A 56 -20.46 13.45 -4.62
N ASN A 57 -21.37 12.80 -3.89
CA ASN A 57 -22.75 12.61 -4.33
C ASN A 57 -22.83 12.06 -5.77
N GLU A 58 -22.01 11.04 -6.06
CA GLU A 58 -21.86 10.40 -7.38
C GLU A 58 -21.29 11.28 -8.51
N GLN A 59 -21.07 12.57 -8.25
CA GLN A 59 -20.47 13.51 -9.20
C GLN A 59 -18.95 13.55 -9.08
N PRO A 60 -18.19 13.80 -10.16
CA PRO A 60 -16.75 14.01 -10.08
C PRO A 60 -16.37 15.11 -9.08
N SER A 61 -15.32 14.87 -8.30
CA SER A 61 -14.79 15.80 -7.32
C SER A 61 -13.26 15.89 -7.43
N PRO A 62 -12.66 17.07 -7.23
CA PRO A 62 -11.20 17.19 -7.30
C PRO A 62 -10.53 16.37 -6.19
N PRO A 63 -9.63 15.43 -6.55
CA PRO A 63 -8.88 14.69 -5.54
C PRO A 63 -7.95 15.65 -4.78
N GLY A 64 -7.76 15.37 -3.50
CA GLY A 64 -6.93 16.21 -2.65
C GLY A 64 -6.59 15.56 -1.32
N ILE A 65 -5.75 16.21 -0.55
CA ILE A 65 -5.41 15.78 0.80
C ILE A 65 -5.69 16.93 1.74
N THR A 66 -6.53 16.66 2.73
CA THR A 66 -6.86 17.59 3.81
C THR A 66 -6.12 17.19 5.08
N ILE A 67 -5.49 18.17 5.73
CA ILE A 67 -4.82 18.03 7.02
C ILE A 67 -5.26 19.17 7.94
N ALA A 68 -5.22 18.93 9.24
CA ALA A 68 -5.37 19.97 10.25
C ALA A 68 -4.31 21.06 10.06
N CYS A 69 -4.72 22.33 10.09
CA CYS A 69 -3.81 23.46 9.88
C CYS A 69 -4.23 24.65 10.73
N ASP A 70 -3.29 25.14 11.53
CA ASP A 70 -3.43 26.43 12.20
C ASP A 70 -2.98 27.55 11.27
N ARG A 71 -3.55 28.75 11.42
CA ARG A 71 -3.34 29.87 10.49
C ARG A 71 -1.87 30.29 10.36
N ASP A 72 -1.10 30.13 11.43
CA ASP A 72 0.30 30.54 11.49
C ASP A 72 1.27 29.44 11.02
N ASN A 73 0.77 28.23 10.72
CA ASN A 73 1.58 27.04 10.43
C ASN A 73 1.27 26.41 9.05
N VAL A 74 0.90 27.24 8.07
CA VAL A 74 0.51 26.78 6.71
C VAL A 74 1.66 26.05 6.01
N ASP A 75 2.87 26.59 6.07
CA ASP A 75 4.04 26.01 5.40
C ASP A 75 4.42 24.65 6.00
N ASP A 76 4.32 24.51 7.31
CA ASP A 76 4.56 23.24 8.00
C ASP A 76 3.52 22.18 7.63
N ALA A 77 2.23 22.56 7.59
CA ALA A 77 1.16 21.68 7.16
C ALA A 77 1.36 21.25 5.69
N LEU A 78 1.72 22.18 4.81
CA LEU A 78 2.00 21.89 3.41
C LEU A 78 3.24 21.00 3.25
N ALA A 79 4.30 21.22 4.03
CA ALA A 79 5.50 20.37 4.05
C ALA A 79 5.19 18.93 4.51
N LYS A 80 4.22 18.74 5.41
CA LYS A 80 3.70 17.41 5.78
C LYS A 80 2.98 16.76 4.61
N VAL A 81 2.12 17.50 3.90
CA VAL A 81 1.43 16.98 2.69
C VAL A 81 2.44 16.61 1.61
N TYR A 82 3.47 17.42 1.35
CA TYR A 82 4.54 17.06 0.41
C TYR A 82 5.26 15.77 0.83
N ARG A 83 5.59 15.60 2.10
CA ARG A 83 6.24 14.37 2.58
C ARG A 83 5.33 13.15 2.42
N PHE A 84 4.06 13.28 2.76
CA PHE A 84 3.07 12.22 2.64
C PHE A 84 2.82 11.81 1.17
N THR A 85 2.67 12.79 0.27
CA THR A 85 2.47 12.52 -1.17
C THR A 85 3.67 11.83 -1.81
N SER A 86 4.90 12.16 -1.41
CA SER A 86 6.10 11.49 -1.91
C SER A 86 6.13 9.99 -1.57
N ILE A 87 5.91 9.64 -0.30
CA ILE A 87 5.90 8.24 0.12
C ILE A 87 4.67 7.50 -0.41
N LEU A 88 3.49 8.14 -0.46
CA LEU A 88 2.28 7.52 -0.99
C LEU A 88 2.41 7.19 -2.48
N GLY A 89 2.94 8.13 -3.27
CA GLY A 89 3.21 7.91 -4.69
C GLY A 89 4.17 6.75 -4.91
N TRP A 90 5.31 6.76 -4.20
CA TRP A 90 6.29 5.68 -4.23
C TRP A 90 5.68 4.33 -3.86
N TYR A 91 4.98 4.27 -2.73
CA TYR A 91 4.40 3.05 -2.18
C TYR A 91 3.44 2.41 -3.17
N LYS A 92 2.67 3.22 -3.91
CA LYS A 92 1.73 2.77 -4.94
C LYS A 92 2.30 2.70 -6.35
N CYS A 93 3.62 2.70 -6.49
CA CYS A 93 4.33 2.59 -7.77
C CYS A 93 3.89 3.66 -8.79
N GLY A 94 3.63 4.89 -8.33
CA GLY A 94 3.23 6.02 -9.16
C GLY A 94 3.66 7.36 -8.58
N PHE A 95 2.83 8.38 -8.76
CA PHE A 95 3.02 9.70 -8.16
C PHE A 95 1.70 10.24 -7.61
N VAL A 96 1.81 11.02 -6.55
CA VAL A 96 0.80 11.97 -6.08
C VAL A 96 1.55 13.28 -5.94
N ASP A 97 1.15 14.33 -6.64
CA ASP A 97 1.83 15.62 -6.63
C ASP A 97 0.85 16.74 -6.30
N VAL A 98 1.28 17.75 -5.54
CA VAL A 98 0.41 18.85 -5.10
C VAL A 98 0.40 19.92 -6.19
N SER A 99 -0.78 20.19 -6.74
CA SER A 99 -0.96 21.18 -7.80
C SER A 99 -1.29 22.58 -7.27
N GLY A 100 -1.75 22.66 -6.03
CA GLY A 100 -2.10 23.90 -5.34
C GLY A 100 -2.86 23.58 -4.05
N TYR A 101 -3.14 24.60 -3.25
CA TYR A 101 -3.80 24.42 -1.97
C TYR A 101 -4.71 25.59 -1.61
N THR A 102 -5.63 25.32 -0.68
CA THR A 102 -6.44 26.32 0.01
C THR A 102 -6.40 26.03 1.51
N TYR A 103 -6.57 27.05 2.33
CA TYR A 103 -6.67 26.91 3.77
C TYR A 103 -7.76 27.82 4.34
N GLY A 104 -8.39 27.40 5.43
CA GLY A 104 -9.48 28.15 6.02
C GLY A 104 -10.00 27.53 7.31
N SER A 105 -11.03 28.14 7.89
CA SER A 105 -11.67 27.65 9.12
C SER A 105 -12.39 26.31 8.92
N HIS A 106 -12.84 26.02 7.70
CA HIS A 106 -13.57 24.81 7.32
C HIS A 106 -12.84 24.09 6.17
N PRO A 107 -13.01 22.77 6.01
CA PRO A 107 -12.39 22.05 4.91
C PRO A 107 -13.02 22.48 3.58
N MET A 108 -12.20 23.11 2.73
CA MET A 108 -12.58 23.53 1.38
C MET A 108 -11.79 22.71 0.37
N LEU A 109 -12.42 22.31 -0.74
CA LEU A 109 -11.71 21.64 -1.82
C LEU A 109 -10.93 22.65 -2.66
N TYR A 110 -9.75 22.26 -3.13
CA TYR A 110 -9.00 22.96 -4.15
C TYR A 110 -9.14 22.20 -5.47
N GLY A 111 -9.72 22.84 -6.49
CA GLY A 111 -9.97 22.21 -7.79
C GLY A 111 -9.54 23.12 -8.93
N ASP A 112 -8.40 22.81 -9.54
CA ASP A 112 -8.06 23.28 -10.88
C ASP A 112 -8.24 22.10 -11.84
N PRO A 113 -9.25 22.10 -12.73
CA PRO A 113 -9.56 20.94 -13.57
C PRO A 113 -8.42 20.55 -14.54
N ARG A 114 -7.44 21.44 -14.79
CA ARG A 114 -6.28 21.13 -15.65
C ARG A 114 -5.17 20.41 -14.88
N ASN A 115 -5.01 20.75 -13.60
CA ASN A 115 -3.86 20.33 -12.83
C ASN A 115 -4.22 19.39 -11.67
N VAL A 116 -5.47 19.35 -11.24
CA VAL A 116 -5.99 18.50 -10.14
C VAL A 116 -6.82 17.38 -10.75
N TYR A 117 -6.26 16.18 -10.77
CA TYR A 117 -6.89 15.03 -11.41
C TYR A 117 -6.39 13.71 -10.83
N SER A 118 -7.21 12.67 -10.99
CA SER A 118 -6.78 11.28 -10.86
C SER A 118 -6.92 10.59 -12.21
N SER A 119 -5.84 9.98 -12.68
CA SER A 119 -5.87 9.19 -13.93
C SER A 119 -6.40 7.76 -13.71
N THR A 120 -6.47 7.32 -12.46
CA THR A 120 -6.90 5.97 -12.09
C THR A 120 -7.87 6.04 -10.91
N GLY A 121 -9.12 5.61 -11.11
CA GLY A 121 -10.08 5.43 -10.02
C GLY A 121 -9.96 4.04 -9.41
N THR A 122 -10.31 3.88 -8.13
CA THR A 122 -10.55 2.54 -7.57
C THR A 122 -12.01 2.10 -7.80
N MET A 123 -12.24 0.78 -7.83
CA MET A 123 -13.58 0.22 -8.08
C MET A 123 -14.55 0.47 -6.91
N SER A 124 -14.05 0.51 -5.68
CA SER A 124 -14.86 0.68 -4.46
C SER A 124 -14.27 1.76 -3.54
N ALA A 125 -15.13 2.46 -2.81
CA ALA A 125 -14.78 3.40 -1.75
C ALA A 125 -13.84 2.81 -0.69
N LYS A 126 -13.88 1.48 -0.49
CA LYS A 126 -13.14 0.76 0.54
C LYS A 126 -11.93 -0.01 0.03
N SER A 127 -11.53 0.22 -1.22
CA SER A 127 -10.43 -0.53 -1.86
C SER A 127 -9.08 0.18 -1.86
N PHE A 128 -9.04 1.46 -1.44
CA PHE A 128 -7.78 2.17 -1.30
C PHE A 128 -7.05 1.70 -0.04
N ASN A 129 -5.85 1.14 -0.22
CA ASN A 129 -5.07 0.52 0.85
C ASN A 129 -3.66 1.10 0.91
N CYS A 130 -3.31 1.84 1.96
CA CYS A 130 -1.92 2.18 2.30
C CYS A 130 -1.46 1.58 3.64
N ASN A 131 -2.06 0.46 4.06
CA ASN A 131 -1.59 -0.29 5.24
C ASN A 131 -0.10 -0.62 5.07
N HIS A 132 0.66 -0.51 6.16
CA HIS A 132 2.08 -0.86 6.22
C HIS A 132 2.99 -0.01 5.33
N MET A 133 2.51 1.15 4.87
CA MET A 133 3.36 2.13 4.20
C MET A 133 4.54 2.54 5.12
N PRO A 134 5.80 2.44 4.67
CA PRO A 134 6.98 2.70 5.52
C PRO A 134 7.04 4.13 6.04
N ILE A 135 7.39 4.32 7.31
CA ILE A 135 7.67 5.66 7.87
C ILE A 135 9.09 6.08 7.50
N VAL A 136 9.21 7.13 6.67
CA VAL A 136 10.51 7.67 6.24
C VAL A 136 10.85 8.94 7.03
N ARG A 137 11.76 8.82 8.00
CA ARG A 137 12.23 9.94 8.85
C ARG A 137 13.56 10.55 8.40
N ASP A 138 14.41 9.75 7.78
CA ASP A 138 15.70 10.19 7.28
C ASP A 138 15.54 11.28 6.20
N GLU A 139 16.31 12.36 6.33
CA GLU A 139 16.20 13.54 5.47
C GLU A 139 16.65 13.24 4.04
N ARG A 140 17.69 12.42 3.89
CA ARG A 140 18.23 12.02 2.58
C ARG A 140 17.20 11.21 1.80
N ALA A 141 16.57 10.24 2.46
CA ALA A 141 15.48 9.45 1.92
C ALA A 141 14.25 10.31 1.55
N ARG A 142 13.87 11.26 2.41
CA ARG A 142 12.77 12.21 2.11
C ARG A 142 13.05 13.05 0.86
N LYS A 143 14.28 13.55 0.70
CA LYS A 143 14.69 14.31 -0.50
C LYS A 143 14.67 13.43 -1.75
N ALA A 144 15.21 12.22 -1.67
CA ALA A 144 15.18 11.24 -2.76
C ALA A 144 13.75 10.96 -3.23
N LEU A 145 12.82 10.69 -2.30
CA LEU A 145 11.40 10.49 -2.63
C LEU A 145 10.74 11.75 -3.22
N GLY A 146 11.11 12.94 -2.73
CA GLY A 146 10.64 14.22 -3.31
C GLY A 146 11.05 14.40 -4.76
N PHE A 147 12.32 14.15 -5.09
CA PHE A 147 12.82 14.19 -6.47
C PHE A 147 12.22 13.08 -7.34
N TYR A 148 12.01 11.88 -6.78
CA TYR A 148 11.35 10.79 -7.50
C TYR A 148 9.89 11.13 -7.86
N ARG A 149 9.14 11.73 -6.92
CA ARG A 149 7.78 12.23 -7.16
C ARG A 149 7.76 13.27 -8.29
N GLU A 150 8.65 14.26 -8.21
CA GLU A 150 8.78 15.32 -9.22
C GLU A 150 9.11 14.73 -10.60
N GLY A 151 10.11 13.85 -10.69
CA GLY A 151 10.49 13.18 -11.94
C GLY A 151 9.34 12.37 -12.53
N SER A 152 8.62 11.62 -11.68
CA SER A 152 7.46 10.81 -12.08
C SER A 152 6.30 11.66 -12.61
N ARG A 153 6.04 12.81 -11.99
CA ARG A 153 5.05 13.79 -12.46
C ARG A 153 5.42 14.36 -13.83
N LEU A 154 6.69 14.75 -13.99
CA LEU A 154 7.19 15.42 -15.19
C LEU A 154 7.38 14.48 -16.37
N ARG A 155 7.41 13.16 -16.18
CA ARG A 155 7.69 12.20 -17.26
C ARG A 155 6.73 12.28 -18.45
N HIS A 156 5.53 12.82 -18.24
CA HIS A 156 4.50 13.00 -19.26
C HIS A 156 4.32 14.45 -19.68
N VAL A 157 5.16 15.34 -19.16
CA VAL A 157 5.06 16.80 -19.34
C VAL A 157 6.34 17.34 -19.97
N HIS A 158 7.51 16.93 -19.46
CA HIS A 158 8.80 17.45 -19.89
C HIS A 158 9.96 16.48 -19.58
N ASP A 159 10.35 15.65 -20.54
CA ASP A 159 11.37 14.61 -20.40
C ASP A 159 12.69 15.12 -19.83
N ASN A 160 13.18 16.28 -20.26
CA ASN A 160 14.45 16.81 -19.76
C ASN A 160 14.43 17.12 -18.24
N TYR A 161 13.35 17.73 -17.74
CA TYR A 161 13.23 18.01 -16.30
C TYR A 161 12.92 16.74 -15.52
N SER A 162 12.15 15.80 -16.09
CA SER A 162 11.97 14.47 -15.51
C SER A 162 13.30 13.74 -15.34
N PHE A 163 14.15 13.75 -16.37
CA PHE A 163 15.50 13.19 -16.33
C PHE A 163 16.34 13.83 -15.23
N LEU A 164 16.35 15.17 -15.13
CA LEU A 164 17.09 15.87 -14.08
C LEU A 164 16.58 15.53 -12.68
N SER A 165 15.26 15.42 -12.47
CA SER A 165 14.70 15.06 -11.18
C SER A 165 15.07 13.62 -10.79
N PHE A 166 15.00 12.65 -11.71
CA PHE A 166 15.49 11.29 -11.42
C PHE A 166 17.00 11.25 -11.18
N HIS A 167 17.79 12.01 -11.94
CA HIS A 167 19.22 12.14 -11.67
C HIS A 167 19.50 12.73 -10.28
N LYS A 168 18.70 13.72 -9.81
CA LYS A 168 18.81 14.30 -8.46
C LYS A 168 18.55 13.30 -7.34
N VAL A 169 17.72 12.27 -7.56
CA VAL A 169 17.52 11.17 -6.59
C VAL A 169 18.86 10.55 -6.20
N ILE A 170 19.73 10.31 -7.20
CA ILE A 170 21.05 9.73 -7.04
C ILE A 170 22.06 10.81 -6.63
N GLU A 171 22.10 11.94 -7.34
CA GLU A 171 23.10 13.00 -7.15
C GLU A 171 23.08 13.61 -5.75
N SER A 172 21.89 13.83 -5.17
CA SER A 172 21.75 14.44 -3.84
C SER A 172 22.36 13.64 -2.68
N GLN A 173 22.88 12.45 -2.97
CA GLN A 173 23.35 11.47 -2.00
C GLN A 173 24.86 11.30 -1.99
N PHE A 174 25.56 11.80 -3.02
CA PHE A 174 27.01 11.71 -3.14
C PHE A 174 27.65 13.09 -3.01
N ALA A 175 28.63 13.23 -2.13
CA ALA A 175 29.41 14.47 -1.99
C ALA A 175 30.40 14.68 -3.15
N ASN A 176 30.73 13.62 -3.92
CA ASN A 176 31.70 13.66 -5.01
C ASN A 176 31.07 13.15 -6.33
N GLY A 177 31.28 13.87 -7.43
CA GLY A 177 30.77 13.50 -8.75
C GLY A 177 31.40 12.23 -9.34
N ARG A 178 32.67 11.92 -9.00
CA ARG A 178 33.38 10.73 -9.53
C ARG A 178 32.81 9.42 -8.97
N THR A 179 32.43 9.42 -7.69
CA THR A 179 31.80 8.25 -7.04
C THR A 179 30.41 7.96 -7.60
N LYS A 180 29.69 8.99 -8.08
CA LYS A 180 28.37 8.85 -8.71
C LYS A 180 28.46 8.11 -10.04
N GLY A 181 29.36 8.51 -10.95
CA GLY A 181 29.51 7.83 -12.25
C GLY A 181 29.91 6.35 -12.10
N GLN A 182 30.76 6.05 -11.11
CA GLN A 182 31.11 4.68 -10.75
C GLN A 182 29.91 3.90 -10.22
N TRP A 183 29.10 4.48 -9.33
CA TRP A 183 27.90 3.83 -8.81
C TRP A 183 26.88 3.56 -9.92
N ILE A 184 26.65 4.51 -10.84
CA ILE A 184 25.75 4.31 -11.98
C ILE A 184 26.21 3.12 -12.81
N ASN A 185 27.48 3.12 -13.25
CA ASN A 185 28.01 2.04 -14.08
C ASN A 185 27.98 0.67 -13.39
N ALA A 186 28.22 0.61 -12.08
CA ALA A 186 28.19 -0.63 -11.31
C ALA A 186 26.79 -1.22 -11.15
N ASN A 187 25.73 -0.44 -11.33
CA ASN A 187 24.35 -0.86 -11.07
C ASN A 187 23.49 -1.04 -12.33
N LEU A 188 24.02 -0.77 -13.53
CA LEU A 188 23.27 -0.92 -14.78
C LEU A 188 22.76 -2.35 -14.99
N ASP A 189 23.55 -3.35 -14.61
CA ASP A 189 23.20 -4.77 -14.78
C ASP A 189 22.21 -5.28 -13.72
N ASN A 190 21.93 -4.48 -12.68
CA ASN A 190 20.93 -4.80 -11.65
C ASN A 190 19.52 -4.33 -12.03
N LEU A 191 19.36 -3.65 -13.17
CA LEU A 191 18.08 -3.10 -13.61
C LEU A 191 17.24 -4.17 -14.30
N THR A 192 15.96 -4.23 -13.95
CA THR A 192 15.00 -5.23 -14.45
C THR A 192 13.88 -4.63 -15.30
N ASP A 193 13.88 -3.32 -15.55
CA ASP A 193 12.90 -2.66 -16.41
C ASP A 193 13.27 -2.92 -17.88
N ASP A 194 12.41 -3.61 -18.63
CA ASP A 194 12.69 -4.06 -19.99
C ASP A 194 13.13 -2.91 -20.92
N ARG A 195 12.55 -1.71 -20.76
CA ARG A 195 12.92 -0.54 -21.58
C ARG A 195 14.31 -0.05 -21.22
N ALA A 196 14.64 0.00 -19.92
CA ALA A 196 15.98 0.37 -19.47
C ALA A 196 17.03 -0.65 -19.94
N VAL A 197 16.75 -1.95 -19.79
CA VAL A 197 17.64 -3.04 -20.23
C VAL A 197 17.90 -2.96 -21.74
N ALA A 198 16.84 -2.79 -22.54
CA ALA A 198 16.97 -2.63 -23.99
C ALA A 198 17.83 -1.40 -24.34
N ARG A 199 17.57 -0.26 -23.71
CA ARG A 199 18.31 0.97 -23.97
C ARG A 199 19.79 0.87 -23.58
N ILE A 200 20.10 0.22 -22.46
CA ILE A 200 21.48 -0.02 -22.02
C ILE A 200 22.22 -0.88 -23.05
N ALA A 201 21.57 -1.92 -23.59
CA ALA A 201 22.15 -2.77 -24.62
C ALA A 201 22.43 -1.98 -25.91
N GLU A 202 21.52 -1.11 -26.35
CA GLU A 202 21.72 -0.23 -27.52
C GLU A 202 22.94 0.70 -27.35
N LEU A 203 23.06 1.34 -26.19
CA LEU A 203 24.17 2.26 -25.90
C LEU A 203 25.51 1.52 -25.86
N ARG A 204 25.55 0.34 -25.23
CA ARG A 204 26.74 -0.52 -25.20
C ARG A 204 27.12 -1.01 -26.60
N ALA A 205 26.15 -1.42 -27.41
CA ALA A 205 26.38 -1.85 -28.80
C ALA A 205 26.94 -0.73 -29.68
N SER A 206 26.64 0.53 -29.33
CA SER A 206 27.20 1.73 -29.97
C SER A 206 28.61 2.11 -29.47
N GLY A 207 29.21 1.31 -28.59
CA GLY A 207 30.55 1.56 -28.03
C GLY A 207 30.59 2.63 -26.94
N LEU A 208 29.45 3.05 -26.40
CA LEU A 208 29.37 4.10 -25.38
C LEU A 208 29.53 3.54 -23.96
N ASN A 209 30.24 4.29 -23.10
CA ASN A 209 30.11 4.13 -21.65
C ASN A 209 28.77 4.74 -21.22
N VAL A 210 27.85 3.90 -20.78
CA VAL A 210 26.47 4.31 -20.48
C VAL A 210 26.41 5.35 -19.37
N GLY A 211 27.17 5.17 -18.27
CA GLY A 211 27.18 6.13 -17.17
C GLY A 211 27.73 7.49 -17.58
N ASP A 212 28.80 7.52 -18.38
CA ASP A 212 29.38 8.76 -18.88
C ASP A 212 28.42 9.45 -19.86
N HIS A 213 27.80 8.69 -20.77
CA HIS A 213 26.77 9.18 -21.70
C HIS A 213 25.58 9.83 -20.97
N LEU A 214 25.03 9.16 -19.95
CA LEU A 214 23.92 9.69 -19.15
C LEU A 214 24.30 10.98 -18.40
N PHE A 215 25.57 11.13 -18.01
CA PHE A 215 26.05 12.33 -17.34
C PHE A 215 26.29 13.48 -18.32
N GLU A 216 27.03 13.25 -19.40
CA GLU A 216 27.43 14.28 -20.36
C GLU A 216 26.26 14.68 -21.26
N SER A 217 25.77 13.74 -22.06
CA SER A 217 24.69 13.98 -23.02
C SER A 217 23.32 14.08 -22.35
N GLY A 218 23.15 13.58 -21.12
CA GLY A 218 21.94 13.77 -20.33
C GLY A 218 22.03 15.00 -19.44
N ARG A 219 22.55 14.81 -18.21
CA ARG A 219 22.53 15.83 -17.16
C ARG A 219 23.20 17.14 -17.57
N CYS A 220 24.42 17.10 -18.10
CA CYS A 220 25.18 18.31 -18.42
C CYS A 220 24.56 19.06 -19.60
N ALA A 221 24.20 18.34 -20.67
CA ALA A 221 23.57 18.91 -21.86
C ALA A 221 22.22 19.58 -21.58
N VAL A 222 21.46 19.08 -20.60
CA VAL A 222 20.19 19.70 -20.18
C VAL A 222 20.41 20.88 -19.21
N ALA A 223 21.35 20.76 -18.27
CA ALA A 223 21.46 21.70 -17.14
C ALA A 223 22.37 22.91 -17.41
N HIS A 224 23.27 22.85 -18.40
CA HIS A 224 24.28 23.87 -18.63
C HIS A 224 24.23 24.43 -20.06
N ALA A 225 23.89 25.71 -20.20
CA ALA A 225 23.85 26.40 -21.48
C ALA A 225 25.22 26.92 -21.97
N SER A 226 26.27 26.75 -21.17
CA SER A 226 27.60 27.35 -21.44
C SER A 226 28.78 26.42 -21.14
N LEU A 227 28.55 25.18 -20.70
CA LEU A 227 29.64 24.21 -20.59
C LEU A 227 30.07 23.81 -22.01
N HIS A 228 31.38 23.75 -22.28
CA HIS A 228 31.91 23.26 -23.56
C HIS A 228 31.46 21.79 -23.78
N GLY A 229 30.37 21.60 -24.52
CA GLY A 229 29.74 20.30 -24.79
C GLY A 229 28.46 20.43 -25.63
N GLU A 230 27.87 19.29 -26.03
CA GLU A 230 26.55 19.24 -26.65
C GLU A 230 25.50 19.83 -25.70
N ILE A 231 24.76 20.83 -26.16
CA ILE A 231 23.60 21.39 -25.44
C ILE A 231 22.35 20.72 -26.02
N VAL A 232 21.38 20.37 -25.17
CA VAL A 232 20.07 19.94 -25.66
C VAL A 232 19.34 21.13 -26.26
N ASP A 233 19.24 21.18 -27.58
CA ASP A 233 18.48 22.20 -28.28
C ASP A 233 17.00 21.76 -28.37
N PRO A 234 16.05 22.51 -27.76
CA PRO A 234 14.63 22.16 -27.81
C PRO A 234 14.05 22.17 -29.23
N ASP A 235 14.69 22.87 -30.17
CA ASP A 235 14.28 22.95 -31.58
C ASP A 235 14.91 21.84 -32.45
N ILE A 236 15.79 21.00 -31.88
CA ILE A 236 16.35 19.81 -32.54
C ILE A 236 15.59 18.55 -32.10
N PRO A 237 14.77 17.93 -32.98
CA PRO A 237 13.99 16.74 -32.61
C PRO A 237 14.85 15.52 -32.23
N ALA A 238 16.09 15.45 -32.72
CA ALA A 238 17.02 14.38 -32.35
C ALA A 238 17.40 14.43 -30.87
N ASP A 239 17.65 15.62 -30.31
CA ASP A 239 18.00 15.78 -28.89
C ASP A 239 16.85 15.40 -27.98
N ARG A 240 15.62 15.79 -28.34
CA ARG A 240 14.42 15.40 -27.59
C ARG A 240 14.23 13.89 -27.58
N ARG A 241 14.36 13.24 -28.74
CA ARG A 241 14.24 11.77 -28.84
C ARG A 241 15.33 11.05 -28.05
N ARG A 242 16.54 11.59 -28.05
CA ARG A 242 17.67 11.02 -27.30
C ARG A 242 17.40 11.03 -25.80
N ILE A 243 17.03 12.19 -25.23
CA ILE A 243 16.71 12.30 -23.79
C ILE A 243 15.49 11.43 -23.43
N SER A 244 14.45 11.43 -24.26
CA SER A 244 13.26 10.59 -24.07
C SER A 244 13.62 9.10 -24.01
N SER A 245 14.53 8.65 -24.88
CA SER A 245 15.01 7.26 -24.90
C SER A 245 15.84 6.92 -23.66
N ASP A 246 16.68 7.86 -23.19
CA ASP A 246 17.55 7.66 -22.04
C ASP A 246 16.80 7.78 -20.69
N LEU A 247 15.62 8.42 -20.67
CA LEU A 247 14.81 8.65 -19.47
C LEU A 247 14.47 7.36 -18.73
N CYS A 248 14.14 6.29 -19.46
CA CYS A 248 13.79 5.01 -18.85
C CYS A 248 14.93 4.41 -18.01
N VAL A 249 16.18 4.62 -18.43
CA VAL A 249 17.37 4.16 -17.69
C VAL A 249 17.52 4.96 -16.40
N MET A 250 17.34 6.28 -16.47
CA MET A 250 17.49 7.15 -15.29
C MET A 250 16.37 6.94 -14.27
N GLU A 251 15.13 6.73 -14.73
CA GLU A 251 14.01 6.34 -13.86
C GLU A 251 14.30 5.00 -13.17
N ALA A 252 14.80 4.00 -13.92
CA ALA A 252 15.12 2.68 -13.37
C ALA A 252 16.24 2.74 -12.33
N LEU A 253 17.30 3.53 -12.56
CA LEU A 253 18.37 3.76 -11.58
C LEU A 253 17.84 4.46 -10.32
N ALA A 254 17.01 5.49 -10.48
CA ALA A 254 16.40 6.19 -9.35
C ALA A 254 15.50 5.26 -8.51
N ARG A 255 14.68 4.42 -9.18
CA ARG A 255 13.85 3.41 -8.53
C ARG A 255 14.70 2.36 -7.82
N TYR A 256 15.76 1.88 -8.47
CA TYR A 256 16.71 0.93 -7.86
C TYR A 256 17.34 1.52 -6.60
N TYR A 257 17.80 2.77 -6.66
CA TYR A 257 18.38 3.46 -5.51
C TYR A 257 17.39 3.55 -4.33
N VAL A 258 16.17 4.02 -4.57
CA VAL A 258 15.15 4.15 -3.51
C VAL A 258 14.76 2.79 -2.91
N GLY A 259 14.55 1.77 -3.75
CA GLY A 259 14.14 0.44 -3.29
C GLY A 259 15.26 -0.37 -2.64
N ARG A 260 16.49 -0.32 -3.17
CA ARG A 260 17.60 -1.19 -2.74
C ARG A 260 18.58 -0.51 -1.80
N GLU A 261 19.02 0.70 -2.13
CA GLU A 261 20.01 1.42 -1.32
C GLU A 261 19.36 2.07 -0.09
N LEU A 262 18.19 2.70 -0.28
CA LEU A 262 17.43 3.30 0.82
C LEU A 262 16.49 2.31 1.53
N GLN A 263 16.29 1.11 0.95
CA GLN A 263 15.45 0.04 1.51
C GLN A 263 14.00 0.47 1.81
N ILE A 264 13.46 1.36 0.96
CA ILE A 264 12.10 1.85 1.06
C ILE A 264 11.22 0.99 0.16
N GLU A 265 10.44 0.12 0.77
CA GLU A 265 9.57 -0.81 0.05
C GLU A 265 8.39 -0.10 -0.60
N ASN A 266 7.97 -0.61 -1.76
CA ASN A 266 6.64 -0.35 -2.32
C ASN A 266 5.60 -1.38 -1.83
N ASP A 267 4.34 -1.21 -2.22
CA ASP A 267 3.24 -2.04 -1.76
C ASP A 267 3.38 -3.52 -2.12
N ARG A 268 3.92 -3.84 -3.29
CA ARG A 268 4.20 -5.23 -3.73
C ARG A 268 5.29 -5.86 -2.89
N GLU A 269 6.37 -5.12 -2.62
CA GLU A 269 7.49 -5.59 -1.81
C GLU A 269 7.06 -5.78 -0.35
N THR A 270 6.29 -4.85 0.20
CA THR A 270 5.72 -4.98 1.55
C THR A 270 4.75 -6.16 1.62
N TYR A 271 3.91 -6.38 0.60
CA TYR A 271 3.07 -7.58 0.54
C TYR A 271 3.93 -8.86 0.53
N ALA A 272 4.99 -8.91 -0.27
CA ALA A 272 5.85 -10.07 -0.42
C ALA A 272 6.70 -10.38 0.83
N ASN A 273 7.22 -9.36 1.50
CA ASN A 273 8.28 -9.56 2.51
C ASN A 273 7.80 -9.37 3.96
N ARG A 274 6.65 -8.74 4.19
CA ARG A 274 6.21 -8.44 5.56
C ARG A 274 5.87 -9.71 6.32
N ASN A 275 6.44 -9.83 7.53
CA ASN A 275 5.97 -10.75 8.54
C ASN A 275 4.66 -10.23 9.15
N ARG A 276 3.55 -10.83 8.75
CA ARG A 276 2.19 -10.49 9.19
C ARG A 276 1.94 -10.89 10.65
N LEU A 277 2.62 -11.93 11.12
CA LEU A 277 2.51 -12.45 12.48
C LEU A 277 3.38 -11.72 13.51
N ALA A 278 4.18 -10.73 13.06
CA ALA A 278 5.04 -9.94 13.94
C ALA A 278 4.30 -9.35 15.18
N PRO A 279 3.06 -8.82 15.06
CA PRO A 279 2.31 -8.34 16.22
C PRO A 279 1.99 -9.39 17.28
N TRP A 280 1.97 -10.67 16.89
CA TRP A 280 1.56 -11.79 17.74
C TRP A 280 2.75 -12.56 18.31
N ARG A 281 3.99 -12.19 17.97
CA ARG A 281 5.20 -12.83 18.51
C ARG A 281 5.23 -12.85 20.04
N GLY A 282 4.65 -11.83 20.68
CA GLY A 282 4.57 -11.73 22.15
C GLY A 282 3.54 -12.67 22.80
N LEU A 283 2.72 -13.39 22.02
CA LEU A 283 1.77 -14.37 22.53
C LEU A 283 2.43 -15.72 22.84
N MET A 284 3.65 -15.97 22.37
CA MET A 284 4.33 -17.25 22.51
C MET A 284 5.64 -17.10 23.29
N GLU A 285 6.12 -18.21 23.85
CA GLU A 285 7.45 -18.28 24.43
C GLU A 285 8.53 -18.13 23.35
N ALA A 286 9.60 -17.41 23.67
CA ALA A 286 10.67 -17.11 22.73
C ALA A 286 11.34 -18.37 22.16
N ALA A 287 11.43 -19.45 22.94
CA ALA A 287 11.99 -20.72 22.51
C ALA A 287 11.12 -21.41 21.44
N SER A 288 9.81 -21.55 21.69
CA SER A 288 8.87 -22.13 20.72
C SER A 288 8.78 -21.30 19.45
N LEU A 289 8.78 -19.96 19.59
CA LEU A 289 8.79 -19.06 18.43
C LEU A 289 10.04 -19.22 17.58
N ALA A 290 11.23 -19.31 18.19
CA ALA A 290 12.48 -19.50 17.45
C ALA A 290 12.50 -20.81 16.66
N GLN A 291 11.94 -21.89 17.23
CA GLN A 291 11.81 -23.18 16.55
C GLN A 291 10.86 -23.08 15.36
N LEU A 292 9.68 -22.46 15.53
CA LEU A 292 8.74 -22.26 14.43
C LEU A 292 9.34 -21.42 13.29
N GLU A 293 10.09 -20.37 13.62
CA GLU A 293 10.77 -19.52 12.63
C GLU A 293 11.91 -20.24 11.90
N ALA A 294 12.53 -21.23 12.54
CA ALA A 294 13.48 -22.14 11.90
C ALA A 294 12.80 -23.22 11.04
N GLY A 295 11.47 -23.32 11.06
CA GLY A 295 10.73 -24.38 10.36
C GLY A 295 10.64 -25.70 11.14
N GLU A 296 10.99 -25.68 12.43
CA GLU A 296 10.94 -26.82 13.34
C GLU A 296 9.57 -26.93 14.02
N VAL A 297 9.39 -28.00 14.81
CA VAL A 297 8.13 -28.29 15.52
C VAL A 297 8.40 -28.21 17.03
N PRO A 298 7.87 -27.20 17.73
CA PRO A 298 7.97 -27.13 19.19
C PRO A 298 7.13 -28.19 19.90
N GLU A 299 7.53 -28.50 21.14
CA GLU A 299 6.79 -29.43 22.00
C GLU A 299 5.38 -28.95 22.30
N THR A 300 5.20 -27.63 22.48
CA THR A 300 3.90 -27.01 22.72
C THR A 300 3.85 -25.56 22.22
N VAL A 301 2.64 -25.14 21.83
CA VAL A 301 2.24 -23.76 21.56
C VAL A 301 0.93 -23.41 22.28
N ASP A 302 0.68 -24.04 23.43
CA ASP A 302 -0.57 -23.90 24.21
C ASP A 302 -0.85 -22.45 24.62
N GLN A 303 0.16 -21.56 24.58
CA GLN A 303 -0.03 -20.13 24.84
C GLN A 303 -0.93 -19.46 23.79
N LEU A 304 -1.07 -20.03 22.59
CA LEU A 304 -2.04 -19.60 21.60
C LEU A 304 -3.47 -20.06 21.91
N ASP A 305 -3.64 -21.12 22.72
CA ASP A 305 -4.94 -21.73 22.97
C ASP A 305 -5.82 -20.86 23.88
N GLY A 306 -7.12 -20.77 23.55
CA GLY A 306 -8.12 -20.11 24.37
C GLY A 306 -8.20 -18.59 24.24
N HIS A 307 -7.33 -17.94 23.46
CA HIS A 307 -7.46 -16.51 23.19
C HIS A 307 -8.80 -16.18 22.50
N GLN A 308 -9.38 -15.05 22.91
CA GLN A 308 -10.52 -14.47 22.22
C GLN A 308 -10.02 -13.69 21.00
N VAL A 309 -10.51 -14.08 19.83
CA VAL A 309 -10.16 -13.53 18.52
C VAL A 309 -11.41 -12.93 17.91
N SER A 310 -11.32 -11.67 17.50
CA SER A 310 -12.30 -11.05 16.63
C SER A 310 -11.88 -11.26 15.18
N LEU A 311 -12.81 -11.77 14.36
CA LEU A 311 -12.61 -11.91 12.93
C LEU A 311 -13.33 -10.77 12.20
N GLY A 312 -12.57 -10.02 11.42
CA GLY A 312 -13.05 -8.89 10.63
C GLY A 312 -12.72 -9.01 9.14
N LEU A 313 -13.27 -8.08 8.37
CA LEU A 313 -12.89 -7.82 6.98
C LEU A 313 -12.26 -6.45 6.91
N TRP A 314 -11.08 -6.32 6.31
CA TRP A 314 -10.50 -5.00 6.07
C TRP A 314 -11.21 -4.31 4.89
N PRO A 315 -11.54 -3.00 4.97
CA PRO A 315 -11.42 -2.09 6.12
C PRO A 315 -12.72 -1.98 6.95
N ASP A 316 -13.65 -2.92 6.80
CA ASP A 316 -14.98 -2.90 7.43
C ASP A 316 -14.96 -3.16 8.95
N GLY A 317 -13.92 -3.83 9.44
CA GLY A 317 -13.77 -4.20 10.84
C GLY A 317 -14.45 -5.53 11.17
N PRO A 318 -14.77 -5.78 12.45
CA PRO A 318 -15.33 -7.05 12.92
C PRO A 318 -16.64 -7.43 12.23
N ILE A 319 -16.79 -8.73 11.91
CA ILE A 319 -18.04 -9.27 11.38
C ILE A 319 -19.00 -9.53 12.55
N PRO A 320 -20.25 -9.04 12.50
CA PRO A 320 -21.26 -9.36 13.51
C PRO A 320 -21.45 -10.87 13.69
N GLY A 321 -21.33 -11.35 14.93
CA GLY A 321 -21.37 -12.76 15.31
C GLY A 321 -20.00 -13.46 15.37
N LEU A 322 -18.93 -12.81 14.93
CA LEU A 322 -17.55 -13.35 14.92
C LEU A 322 -16.56 -12.48 15.72
N GLU A 323 -17.05 -11.59 16.59
CA GLU A 323 -16.22 -10.66 17.36
C GLU A 323 -15.53 -11.32 18.57
N ALA A 324 -16.04 -12.46 19.02
CA ALA A 324 -15.57 -13.19 20.20
C ALA A 324 -15.47 -14.69 19.91
N MET A 325 -14.57 -15.06 18.98
CA MET A 325 -14.29 -16.46 18.70
C MET A 325 -13.17 -16.97 19.61
N THR A 326 -13.30 -18.20 20.09
CA THR A 326 -12.25 -18.86 20.86
C THR A 326 -11.27 -19.56 19.91
N MET A 327 -10.00 -19.19 19.96
CA MET A 327 -8.93 -19.86 19.24
C MET A 327 -8.59 -21.19 19.90
N ARG A 328 -8.48 -22.26 19.08
CA ARG A 328 -7.92 -23.55 19.51
C ARG A 328 -6.78 -23.97 18.62
N VAL A 329 -5.71 -24.48 19.22
CA VAL A 329 -4.60 -25.08 18.49
C VAL A 329 -5.00 -26.49 18.07
N GLU A 330 -4.90 -26.81 16.77
CA GLU A 330 -5.30 -28.11 16.24
C GLU A 330 -4.10 -28.95 15.79
N ALA A 331 -3.09 -28.31 15.17
CA ALA A 331 -1.89 -29.00 14.72
C ALA A 331 -0.70 -28.05 14.62
N ILE A 332 0.51 -28.61 14.69
CA ILE A 332 1.79 -27.90 14.55
C ILE A 332 2.63 -28.68 13.54
N GLY A 333 3.23 -28.01 12.58
CA GLY A 333 4.06 -28.66 11.57
C GLY A 333 4.80 -27.69 10.68
N ALA A 334 6.06 -28.00 10.36
CA ALA A 334 6.89 -27.29 9.39
C ALA A 334 7.01 -25.76 9.63
N GLY A 335 7.05 -25.32 10.89
CA GLY A 335 7.08 -23.90 11.25
C GLY A 335 5.73 -23.18 11.20
N ALA A 336 4.64 -23.92 11.05
CA ALA A 336 3.28 -23.39 11.04
C ALA A 336 2.42 -24.01 12.16
N VAL A 337 1.44 -23.23 12.62
CA VAL A 337 0.43 -23.65 13.59
C VAL A 337 -0.94 -23.54 12.93
N ARG A 338 -1.65 -24.67 12.84
CA ARG A 338 -3.05 -24.68 12.42
C ARG A 338 -3.92 -24.42 13.65
N VAL A 339 -4.73 -23.38 13.56
CA VAL A 339 -5.67 -22.97 14.61
C VAL A 339 -7.09 -22.99 14.05
N VAL A 340 -8.07 -23.26 14.91
CA VAL A 340 -9.48 -23.11 14.59
C VAL A 340 -10.11 -22.05 15.47
N LEU A 341 -10.92 -21.19 14.87
CA LEU A 341 -11.74 -20.24 15.59
C LEU A 341 -13.14 -20.80 15.74
N LEU A 342 -13.63 -20.84 16.98
CA LEU A 342 -14.93 -21.38 17.34
C LEU A 342 -15.80 -20.25 17.91
N ASN A 343 -17.01 -20.04 17.41
CA ASN A 343 -17.93 -19.13 18.09
C ASN A 343 -18.41 -19.74 19.43
N GLU A 344 -18.95 -18.91 20.33
CA GLU A 344 -19.40 -19.35 21.66
C GLU A 344 -20.38 -20.53 21.63
N ARG A 345 -21.24 -20.58 20.60
CA ARG A 345 -22.24 -21.63 20.41
C ARG A 345 -21.70 -22.90 19.76
N LEU A 346 -20.44 -22.92 19.32
CA LEU A 346 -19.85 -24.02 18.55
C LEU A 346 -20.65 -24.37 17.29
N THR A 347 -21.30 -23.38 16.68
CA THR A 347 -22.07 -23.48 15.44
C THR A 347 -21.28 -22.97 14.23
N ILE A 348 -20.14 -22.31 14.44
CA ILE A 348 -19.23 -21.84 13.39
C ILE A 348 -17.81 -22.28 13.74
N VAL A 349 -17.12 -22.89 12.78
CA VAL A 349 -15.72 -23.31 12.86
C VAL A 349 -14.96 -22.73 11.68
N LEU A 350 -13.90 -21.97 11.94
CA LEU A 350 -13.09 -21.33 10.90
C LEU A 350 -11.59 -21.66 11.10
N PRO A 351 -11.01 -22.52 10.27
CA PRO A 351 -9.59 -22.86 10.37
C PRO A 351 -8.68 -21.83 9.69
N PHE A 352 -7.52 -21.61 10.29
CA PHE A 352 -6.45 -20.75 9.82
C PHE A 352 -5.10 -21.43 10.00
N VAL A 353 -4.14 -21.09 9.13
CA VAL A 353 -2.75 -21.52 9.28
C VAL A 353 -1.89 -20.29 9.55
N LEU A 354 -1.23 -20.28 10.70
CA LEU A 354 -0.24 -19.27 11.11
C LEU A 354 1.15 -19.80 10.76
N ASP A 355 1.67 -19.41 9.60
CA ASP A 355 3.00 -19.79 9.11
C ASP A 355 4.04 -18.82 9.65
N PHE A 356 4.66 -19.16 10.78
CA PHE A 356 5.68 -18.33 11.43
C PHE A 356 6.99 -18.32 10.66
N ARG A 357 7.31 -19.40 9.95
CA ARG A 357 8.51 -19.50 9.11
C ARG A 357 8.52 -18.44 8.01
N HIS A 358 7.38 -18.22 7.36
CA HIS A 358 7.25 -17.23 6.29
C HIS A 358 6.55 -15.94 6.74
N GLY A 359 6.11 -15.87 8.00
CA GLY A 359 5.37 -14.75 8.55
C GLY A 359 4.03 -14.51 7.86
N ARG A 360 3.30 -15.58 7.53
CA ARG A 360 2.02 -15.54 6.81
C ARG A 360 0.87 -16.05 7.66
N ALA A 361 -0.34 -15.59 7.33
CA ALA A 361 -1.58 -16.10 7.88
C ALA A 361 -2.49 -16.48 6.72
N HIS A 362 -2.99 -17.71 6.70
CA HIS A 362 -3.81 -18.24 5.61
C HIS A 362 -5.20 -18.60 6.12
N THR A 363 -6.22 -18.21 5.36
CA THR A 363 -7.58 -18.73 5.55
C THR A 363 -7.69 -20.14 4.97
N GLN A 364 -8.42 -21.03 5.63
CA GLN A 364 -8.74 -22.37 5.10
C GLN A 364 -10.24 -22.45 4.81
N LEU A 365 -10.70 -21.74 3.77
CA LEU A 365 -12.13 -21.59 3.47
C LEU A 365 -12.85 -22.92 3.25
N GLU A 366 -12.16 -23.93 2.70
CA GLU A 366 -12.74 -25.23 2.38
C GLU A 366 -12.94 -26.13 3.60
N GLU A 367 -12.21 -25.85 4.69
CA GLU A 367 -12.25 -26.63 5.93
C GLU A 367 -13.13 -25.99 7.02
N GLY A 368 -13.59 -24.76 6.78
CA GLY A 368 -14.50 -24.05 7.66
C GLY A 368 -15.97 -24.29 7.32
N GLY A 369 -16.86 -23.97 8.27
CA GLY A 369 -18.28 -24.13 8.02
C GLY A 369 -19.18 -23.91 9.22
N LEU A 370 -20.47 -24.09 8.94
CA LEU A 370 -21.51 -24.20 9.95
C LEU A 370 -21.52 -25.62 10.53
N CYS A 371 -21.64 -25.71 11.86
CA CYS A 371 -21.64 -26.97 12.58
C CYS A 371 -22.97 -27.24 13.26
N HIS A 372 -23.44 -28.48 13.17
CA HIS A 372 -24.59 -28.98 13.90
C HIS A 372 -24.10 -29.86 15.03
N THR A 373 -24.30 -29.40 16.27
CA THR A 373 -24.07 -30.23 17.45
C THR A 373 -25.41 -30.73 18.00
N PRO A 374 -25.43 -31.79 18.82
CA PRO A 374 -26.67 -32.23 19.47
C PRO A 374 -27.31 -31.14 20.33
N GLN A 375 -26.50 -30.22 20.89
CA GLN A 375 -26.94 -29.17 21.80
C GLN A 375 -27.28 -27.86 21.08
N ASN A 376 -26.53 -27.50 20.03
CA ASN A 376 -26.66 -26.23 19.32
C ASN A 376 -26.80 -26.45 17.82
N ARG A 377 -27.78 -25.75 17.23
CA ARG A 377 -27.96 -25.64 15.78
C ARG A 377 -27.64 -24.22 15.32
N PRO A 378 -27.06 -24.04 14.12
CA PRO A 378 -26.91 -22.73 13.53
C PRO A 378 -28.27 -22.04 13.41
N ASP A 379 -28.31 -20.74 13.69
CA ASP A 379 -29.45 -19.90 13.36
C ASP A 379 -29.13 -18.95 12.20
N GLU A 380 -30.09 -18.06 11.89
CA GLU A 380 -29.92 -17.09 10.81
C GLU A 380 -28.72 -16.16 11.02
N ALA A 381 -28.43 -15.77 12.26
CA ALA A 381 -27.30 -14.91 12.56
C ALA A 381 -25.99 -15.64 12.29
N ASP A 382 -25.89 -16.91 12.68
CA ASP A 382 -24.71 -17.74 12.40
C ASP A 382 -24.49 -17.91 10.89
N VAL A 383 -25.57 -18.20 10.14
CA VAL A 383 -25.52 -18.34 8.67
C VAL A 383 -25.07 -17.04 8.01
N ARG A 384 -25.60 -15.90 8.44
CA ARG A 384 -25.23 -14.58 7.91
C ARG A 384 -23.78 -14.24 8.23
N ALA A 385 -23.32 -14.50 9.46
CA ALA A 385 -21.95 -14.26 9.89
C ALA A 385 -20.95 -15.08 9.07
N TYR A 386 -21.16 -16.40 8.98
CA TYR A 386 -20.33 -17.30 8.17
C TYR A 386 -20.35 -16.91 6.68
N SER A 387 -21.52 -16.66 6.11
CA SER A 387 -21.64 -16.27 4.70
C SER A 387 -20.94 -14.94 4.40
N THR A 388 -21.02 -13.99 5.34
CA THR A 388 -20.32 -12.70 5.22
C THR A 388 -18.82 -12.89 5.16
N TYR A 389 -18.24 -13.72 6.04
CA TYR A 389 -16.84 -14.08 5.97
C TYR A 389 -16.51 -14.78 4.65
N PHE A 390 -17.21 -15.88 4.35
CA PHE A 390 -16.89 -16.76 3.22
C PHE A 390 -16.93 -16.03 1.88
N TYR A 391 -18.04 -15.36 1.54
CA TYR A 391 -18.18 -14.74 0.22
C TYR A 391 -17.31 -13.50 0.03
N ASN A 392 -17.04 -12.73 1.09
CA ASN A 392 -16.13 -11.60 0.96
C ASN A 392 -14.68 -12.06 0.77
N VAL A 393 -14.21 -13.06 1.52
CA VAL A 393 -12.86 -13.61 1.33
C VAL A 393 -12.73 -14.31 -0.03
N LEU A 394 -13.76 -15.05 -0.46
CA LEU A 394 -13.82 -15.63 -1.81
C LEU A 394 -13.77 -14.56 -2.91
N GLY A 395 -14.34 -13.38 -2.64
CA GLY A 395 -14.30 -12.19 -3.50
C GLY A 395 -13.02 -11.36 -3.38
N ASN A 396 -11.91 -11.94 -2.93
CA ASN A 396 -10.61 -11.29 -2.70
C ASN A 396 -10.59 -10.25 -1.56
N GLY A 397 -11.56 -10.31 -0.64
CA GLY A 397 -11.54 -9.55 0.60
C GLY A 397 -10.43 -10.02 1.53
N ILE A 398 -9.92 -9.11 2.36
CA ILE A 398 -8.85 -9.40 3.32
C ILE A 398 -9.50 -9.69 4.68
N ALA A 399 -9.37 -10.92 5.17
CA ALA A 399 -9.75 -11.25 6.53
C ALA A 399 -8.70 -10.74 7.53
N GLU A 400 -9.13 -10.19 8.66
CA GLU A 400 -8.26 -9.74 9.75
C GLU A 400 -8.59 -10.48 11.04
N LEU A 401 -7.56 -10.99 11.70
CA LEU A 401 -7.63 -11.57 13.03
C LEU A 401 -7.14 -10.56 14.06
N GLN A 402 -7.93 -10.29 15.08
CA GLN A 402 -7.58 -9.34 16.13
C GLN A 402 -7.71 -9.98 17.52
N ILE A 403 -6.65 -9.88 18.31
CA ILE A 403 -6.61 -10.30 19.72
C ILE A 403 -6.46 -9.05 20.58
N ALA A 404 -7.49 -8.74 21.38
CA ALA A 404 -7.51 -7.59 22.28
C ALA A 404 -6.98 -6.30 21.61
N ASN A 405 -5.97 -5.66 22.22
CA ASN A 405 -5.36 -4.41 21.74
C ASN A 405 -4.13 -4.64 20.85
N LEU A 406 -3.84 -5.89 20.46
CA LEU A 406 -2.77 -6.15 19.50
C LEU A 406 -3.17 -5.67 18.12
N GLN A 407 -2.17 -5.28 17.33
CA GLN A 407 -2.39 -4.95 15.93
C GLN A 407 -3.01 -6.16 15.20
N PRO A 408 -4.01 -5.95 14.32
CA PRO A 408 -4.60 -7.02 13.54
C PRO A 408 -3.57 -7.75 12.67
N VAL A 409 -3.80 -9.05 12.48
CA VAL A 409 -3.12 -9.91 11.51
C VAL A 409 -4.06 -10.08 10.32
N ASP A 410 -3.71 -9.47 9.20
CA ASP A 410 -4.38 -9.66 7.92
C ASP A 410 -3.93 -10.97 7.26
N CYS A 411 -4.90 -11.77 6.85
CA CYS A 411 -4.67 -13.02 6.13
C CYS A 411 -4.29 -12.74 4.66
N GLU A 412 -3.65 -13.71 4.02
CA GLU A 412 -3.39 -13.66 2.59
C GLU A 412 -4.68 -13.65 1.79
N VAL A 413 -4.65 -12.95 0.65
CA VAL A 413 -5.80 -12.88 -0.26
C VAL A 413 -6.00 -14.26 -0.89
N VAL A 414 -7.21 -14.78 -0.80
CA VAL A 414 -7.59 -16.00 -1.52
C VAL A 414 -7.76 -15.66 -2.99
N ILE A 415 -7.07 -16.40 -3.87
CA ILE A 415 -7.24 -16.30 -5.31
C ILE A 415 -8.04 -17.52 -5.77
N PRO A 416 -9.36 -17.38 -6.00
CA PRO A 416 -10.17 -18.49 -6.48
C PRO A 416 -9.74 -18.89 -7.89
N VAL A 417 -9.57 -20.19 -8.12
CA VAL A 417 -9.22 -20.75 -9.43
C VAL A 417 -10.42 -21.46 -10.04
N ASN A 418 -10.64 -21.26 -11.35
CA ASN A 418 -11.72 -21.89 -12.12
C ASN A 418 -13.16 -21.59 -11.66
N ILE A 419 -13.38 -20.53 -10.89
CA ILE A 419 -14.72 -20.07 -10.50
C ILE A 419 -14.83 -18.56 -10.70
N VAL A 420 -16.04 -18.07 -10.97
CA VAL A 420 -16.37 -16.64 -10.87
C VAL A 420 -17.09 -16.45 -9.53
N PRO A 421 -16.48 -15.77 -8.54
CA PRO A 421 -17.13 -15.52 -7.27
C PRO A 421 -18.43 -14.74 -7.47
N PRO A 422 -19.52 -15.11 -6.77
CA PRO A 422 -20.74 -14.31 -6.82
C PRO A 422 -20.53 -12.96 -6.15
N ILE A 423 -21.41 -12.00 -6.42
CA ILE A 423 -21.42 -10.72 -5.70
C ILE A 423 -21.72 -11.02 -4.22
N PRO A 424 -20.81 -10.69 -3.27
CA PRO A 424 -20.92 -11.16 -1.89
C PRO A 424 -22.26 -10.82 -1.24
N GLN A 425 -22.73 -9.57 -1.41
CA GLN A 425 -23.98 -9.12 -0.82
C GLN A 425 -25.20 -9.93 -1.31
N GLN A 426 -25.25 -10.27 -2.60
CA GLN A 426 -26.35 -11.08 -3.14
C GLN A 426 -26.27 -12.52 -2.63
N ALA A 427 -25.07 -13.10 -2.63
CA ALA A 427 -24.86 -14.48 -2.17
C ALA A 427 -25.19 -14.65 -0.67
N ILE A 428 -24.87 -13.66 0.17
CA ILE A 428 -25.21 -13.67 1.59
C ILE A 428 -26.73 -13.71 1.80
N GLU A 429 -27.48 -12.83 1.12
CA GLU A 429 -28.94 -12.82 1.24
C GLU A 429 -29.58 -14.10 0.69
N GLU A 430 -29.07 -14.64 -0.42
CA GLU A 430 -29.55 -15.92 -0.96
C GLU A 430 -29.34 -17.08 0.02
N GLN A 431 -28.20 -17.13 0.73
CA GLN A 431 -27.96 -18.19 1.73
C GLN A 431 -28.89 -18.05 2.94
N VAL A 432 -29.10 -16.83 3.42
CA VAL A 432 -30.03 -16.58 4.53
C VAL A 432 -31.45 -16.99 4.13
N GLU A 433 -31.89 -16.65 2.92
CA GLU A 433 -33.22 -17.01 2.45
C GLU A 433 -33.38 -18.53 2.27
N ARG A 434 -32.37 -19.22 1.72
CA ARG A 434 -32.36 -20.69 1.66
C ARG A 434 -32.48 -21.33 3.03
N PHE A 435 -31.78 -20.80 4.03
CA PHE A 435 -31.86 -21.29 5.41
C PHE A 435 -33.27 -21.15 5.99
N ARG A 436 -33.94 -20.01 5.78
CA ARG A 436 -35.32 -19.79 6.22
C ARG A 436 -36.29 -20.78 5.61
N GLN A 437 -36.14 -21.08 4.32
CA GLN A 437 -37.00 -22.02 3.61
C GLN A 437 -36.82 -23.46 4.10
N GLN A 438 -35.59 -23.84 4.47
CA GLN A 438 -35.29 -25.16 5.03
C GLN A 438 -35.81 -25.33 6.47
N GLY A 439 -35.94 -24.24 7.23
CA GLY A 439 -36.53 -24.26 8.57
C GLY A 439 -38.06 -24.19 8.60
N ALA A 440 -38.70 -23.82 7.48
CA ALA A 440 -40.16 -23.75 7.33
C ALA A 440 -40.79 -25.04 6.75
N ALA A 441 -39.96 -25.94 6.24
CA ALA A 441 -40.32 -27.30 5.79
C ALA A 441 -40.06 -28.32 6.89
#